data_AF-A0A6V7LCX4-F1
#
_entry.id   AF-A0A6V7LCX4-F1
#
_cell.length_a   1.000
_cell.length_b   1.000
_cell.length_c   1.000
_cell.angle_alpha   90.00
_cell.angle_beta   90.00
_cell.angle_gamma   90.00
#
_symmetry.space_group_name_H-M   'P 1'
#
loop_
_entity.id
_entity.type
_entity.pdbx_description
1 polymer ?
#
loop_
_entity_poly.entity_id
_entity_poly.type
_entity_poly.pdbx_seq_one_letter_code
_entity_poly.pdbx_strand_id
1 'polypeptide(L)'
;NEVRMHEPHIPILAQDENIVNTQENSFIKFRQTDWKKDASQIAVPFIDLQPVIADPPVPLAGAGIFHKGLSGYGGFLGLRLITYDYTEFIDTNVNVNEMDLTI
;
A
#
# COMPACT_ATOMS: atom_id res chain seq x y z
N ASN A 1 -12.14 -6.50 11.08
CA ASN A 1 -11.32 -7.70 11.40
C ASN A 1 -9.89 -7.31 11.72
N GLU A 2 -9.23 -7.94 12.69
CA GLU A 2 -7.83 -7.64 13.05
C GLU A 2 -6.83 -8.36 12.13
N VAL A 3 -5.86 -7.64 11.57
CA VAL A 3 -4.68 -8.23 10.92
C VAL A 3 -3.66 -8.56 12.00
N ARG A 4 -3.47 -9.85 12.29
CA ARG A 4 -2.57 -10.30 13.37
C ARG A 4 -1.17 -10.57 12.85
N MET A 5 -0.19 -9.97 13.54
CA MET A 5 1.23 -10.30 13.39
C MET A 5 1.60 -11.42 14.37
N HIS A 6 2.04 -12.58 13.89
CA HIS A 6 2.48 -13.67 14.76
C HIS A 6 3.99 -13.61 14.93
N GLU A 7 4.45 -13.51 16.19
CA GLU A 7 5.88 -13.43 16.56
C GLU A 7 6.71 -12.50 15.64
N PRO A 8 6.34 -11.22 15.49
CA PRO A 8 6.91 -10.34 14.48
C PRO A 8 8.37 -10.01 14.80
N HIS A 9 9.23 -10.12 13.80
CA HIS A 9 10.55 -9.51 13.79
C HIS A 9 10.56 -8.16 13.07
N ILE A 10 11.74 -7.55 13.00
CA ILE A 10 11.98 -6.25 12.39
C ILE A 10 11.68 -6.34 10.87
N PRO A 11 10.77 -5.52 10.32
CA PRO A 11 10.28 -5.66 8.94
C PRO A 11 11.37 -5.67 7.86
N ILE A 12 12.42 -4.87 8.02
CA ILE A 12 13.53 -4.75 7.06
C ILE A 12 14.49 -5.95 7.06
N LEU A 13 14.31 -6.92 7.97
CA LEU A 13 15.09 -8.16 8.02
C LEU A 13 14.42 -9.32 7.27
N ALA A 14 13.24 -9.10 6.68
CA ALA A 14 12.58 -10.09 5.84
C ALA A 14 13.39 -10.36 4.57
N GLN A 15 13.54 -11.63 4.19
CA GLN A 15 14.30 -12.05 2.99
C GLN A 15 13.41 -12.24 1.75
N ASP A 16 12.09 -12.22 1.93
CA ASP A 16 11.09 -12.37 0.89
C ASP A 16 10.16 -11.15 0.82
N GLU A 17 9.30 -11.12 -0.20
CA GLU A 17 8.35 -10.05 -0.45
C GLU A 17 7.33 -9.87 0.69
N ASN A 18 7.01 -8.59 0.98
CA ASN A 18 5.93 -8.23 1.87
C ASN A 18 4.61 -8.19 1.09
N ILE A 19 3.69 -9.10 1.40
CA ILE A 19 2.43 -9.24 0.68
C ILE A 19 1.33 -8.44 1.39
N VAL A 20 0.52 -7.71 0.63
CA VAL A 20 -0.66 -7.00 1.16
C VAL A 20 -1.63 -8.01 1.75
N ASN A 21 -1.99 -7.83 3.02
CA ASN A 21 -2.86 -8.77 3.75
C ASN A 21 -4.06 -8.09 4.42
N THR A 22 -4.25 -6.78 4.19
CA THR A 22 -5.43 -6.05 4.66
C THR A 22 -6.65 -6.30 3.78
N GLN A 23 -7.79 -6.43 4.44
CA GLN A 23 -9.12 -6.44 3.81
C GLN A 23 -9.88 -5.16 4.16
N GLU A 24 -11.01 -4.92 3.52
CA GLU A 24 -11.90 -3.81 3.89
C GLU A 24 -12.32 -3.89 5.36
N ASN A 25 -12.43 -2.72 6.02
CA ASN A 25 -12.78 -2.61 7.44
C ASN A 25 -11.91 -3.48 8.38
N SER A 26 -10.65 -3.68 7.99
CA SER A 26 -9.65 -4.29 8.86
C SER A 26 -8.86 -3.25 9.63
N PHE A 27 -8.32 -3.65 10.79
CA PHE A 27 -7.44 -2.82 11.59
C PHE A 27 -6.20 -3.62 11.99
N ILE A 28 -5.13 -2.90 12.31
CA ILE A 28 -3.91 -3.47 12.87
C ILE A 28 -3.60 -2.75 14.19
N LYS A 29 -3.03 -3.49 15.15
CA LYS A 29 -2.52 -2.90 16.39
C LYS A 29 -1.01 -2.81 16.32
N PHE A 30 -0.49 -1.63 16.65
CA PHE A 30 0.92 -1.49 16.94
C PHE A 30 1.28 -2.34 18.15
N ARG A 31 2.43 -3.00 18.08
CA ARG A 31 2.96 -3.85 19.13
C ARG A 31 4.48 -3.90 19.02
N GLN A 32 5.11 -4.37 20.07
CA GLN A 32 6.51 -4.74 20.03
C GLN A 32 6.74 -5.94 19.10
N THR A 33 7.95 -6.01 18.59
CA THR A 33 8.58 -7.22 18.09
C THR A 33 8.62 -8.34 19.16
N ASP A 34 8.77 -9.57 18.70
CA ASP A 34 8.83 -10.73 19.57
C ASP A 34 10.03 -10.70 20.50
N TRP A 35 9.80 -11.02 21.77
CA TRP A 35 10.84 -10.94 22.80
C TRP A 35 12.03 -11.87 22.51
N LYS A 36 11.82 -13.01 21.84
CA LYS A 36 12.91 -13.94 21.51
C LYS A 36 13.78 -13.45 20.35
N LYS A 37 13.26 -12.55 19.53
CA LYS A 37 13.93 -12.11 18.29
C LYS A 37 14.80 -10.88 18.52
N ASP A 38 14.34 -9.93 19.35
CA ASP A 38 15.08 -8.70 19.63
C ASP A 38 14.74 -8.08 21.00
N ALA A 39 14.28 -8.90 21.95
CA ALA A 39 13.87 -8.45 23.29
C ALA A 39 12.78 -7.35 23.28
N SER A 40 11.90 -7.37 22.26
CA SER A 40 10.74 -6.46 22.19
C SER A 40 11.09 -4.97 22.14
N GLN A 41 12.28 -4.65 21.61
CA GLN A 41 12.81 -3.29 21.61
C GLN A 41 12.15 -2.38 20.56
N ILE A 42 11.51 -2.96 19.53
CA ILE A 42 11.06 -2.21 18.35
C ILE A 42 9.53 -2.28 18.22
N ALA A 43 8.90 -1.14 17.94
CA ALA A 43 7.48 -1.07 17.60
C ALA A 43 7.25 -1.38 16.12
N VAL A 44 6.26 -2.22 15.84
CA VAL A 44 5.85 -2.65 14.49
C VAL A 44 4.33 -2.55 14.31
N PRO A 45 3.81 -2.37 13.07
CA PRO A 45 4.54 -2.27 11.80
C PRO A 45 5.35 -0.98 11.66
N PHE A 46 6.30 -0.94 10.73
CA PHE A 46 6.94 0.32 10.30
C PHE A 46 6.00 1.11 9.40
N ILE A 47 6.17 2.43 9.33
CA ILE A 47 5.42 3.28 8.40
C ILE A 47 6.26 3.47 7.14
N ASP A 48 5.68 3.10 6.00
CA ASP A 48 6.26 3.35 4.68
C ASP A 48 5.96 4.80 4.27
N LEU A 49 6.96 5.66 4.41
CA LEU A 49 6.85 7.11 4.14
C LEU A 49 7.22 7.49 2.70
N GLN A 50 7.33 6.51 1.80
CA GLN A 50 7.55 6.79 0.39
C GLN A 50 6.39 7.64 -0.17
N PRO A 51 6.68 8.67 -0.99
CA PRO A 51 5.64 9.48 -1.61
C PRO A 51 4.72 8.62 -2.49
N VAL A 52 3.41 8.78 -2.31
CA VAL A 52 2.40 8.18 -3.19
C VAL A 52 1.77 9.31 -3.98
N ILE A 53 2.06 9.36 -5.27
CA ILE A 53 1.60 10.40 -6.19
C ILE A 53 0.80 9.76 -7.32
N ALA A 54 -0.20 10.49 -7.81
CA ALA A 54 -0.86 10.18 -9.06
C ALA A 54 -0.04 10.81 -10.20
N ASP A 55 0.60 9.97 -11.01
CA ASP A 55 1.38 10.40 -12.16
C ASP A 55 0.99 9.56 -13.40
N PRO A 56 0.32 10.16 -14.41
CA PRO A 56 -0.04 11.57 -14.51
C PRO A 56 -1.08 12.01 -13.45
N PRO A 57 -1.20 13.32 -13.16
CA PRO A 57 -2.21 13.82 -12.23
C PRO A 57 -3.62 13.45 -12.68
N VAL A 58 -4.36 12.73 -11.84
CA VAL A 58 -5.75 12.33 -12.08
C VAL A 58 -6.64 12.67 -10.88
N PRO A 59 -7.95 12.85 -11.09
CA PRO A 59 -8.90 13.01 -9.98
C PRO A 59 -8.85 11.81 -9.03
N LEU A 60 -8.82 12.10 -7.73
CA LEU A 60 -8.81 11.08 -6.69
C LEU A 60 -10.23 10.86 -6.17
N ALA A 61 -10.64 9.59 -6.06
CA ALA A 61 -11.86 9.18 -5.37
C ALA A 61 -11.61 9.00 -3.86
N GLY A 62 -10.35 8.85 -3.44
CA GLY A 62 -10.00 8.77 -2.04
C GLY A 62 -8.53 8.45 -1.78
N ALA A 63 -8.24 8.23 -0.50
CA ALA A 63 -6.96 7.73 -0.02
C ALA A 63 -7.22 6.66 1.05
N GLY A 64 -6.23 5.81 1.28
CA GLY A 64 -6.34 4.77 2.29
C GLY A 64 -4.99 4.33 2.82
N ILE A 65 -5.06 3.40 3.78
CA ILE A 65 -3.90 2.73 4.35
C ILE A 65 -4.05 1.23 4.12
N PHE A 66 -2.93 0.55 3.96
CA PHE A 66 -2.87 -0.90 3.89
C PHE A 66 -1.68 -1.41 4.66
N HIS A 67 -1.72 -2.66 5.08
CA HIS A 67 -0.58 -3.35 5.66
C HIS A 67 -0.09 -4.41 4.68
N LYS A 68 1.23 -4.43 4.46
CA LYS A 68 1.95 -5.48 3.74
C LYS A 68 2.96 -6.11 4.68
N GLY A 69 3.09 -7.44 4.67
CA GLY A 69 4.01 -8.11 5.58
C GLY A 69 4.31 -9.56 5.18
N LEU A 70 5.38 -10.08 5.75
CA LEU A 70 5.74 -11.50 5.70
C LEU A 70 5.44 -12.16 7.05
N SER A 71 5.02 -13.42 7.04
CA SER A 71 4.79 -14.18 8.27
C SER A 71 6.04 -14.20 9.16
N GLY A 72 5.88 -13.95 10.46
CA GLY A 72 7.00 -13.84 11.39
C GLY A 72 7.70 -12.47 11.39
N TYR A 73 7.21 -11.49 10.63
CA TYR A 73 7.72 -10.12 10.57
C TYR A 73 6.61 -9.10 10.85
N GLY A 74 7.02 -7.91 11.30
CA GLY A 74 6.11 -6.83 11.65
C GLY A 74 5.48 -6.10 10.46
N GLY A 75 6.03 -6.27 9.25
CA GLY A 75 5.52 -5.63 8.04
C GLY A 75 5.54 -4.10 8.06
N PHE A 76 4.85 -3.51 7.09
CA PHE A 76 4.79 -2.09 6.82
C PHE A 76 3.35 -1.62 6.66
N LEU A 77 3.05 -0.45 7.21
CA LEU A 77 1.85 0.32 6.93
C LEU A 77 2.15 1.28 5.78
N GLY A 78 1.52 1.04 4.63
CA GLY A 78 1.65 1.88 3.43
C GLY A 78 0.43 2.76 3.20
N LEU A 79 0.64 3.86 2.49
CA LEU A 79 -0.42 4.73 1.97
C LEU A 79 -0.84 4.26 0.57
N ARG A 80 -2.12 4.38 0.23
CA ARG A 80 -2.63 4.18 -1.14
C ARG A 80 -3.50 5.35 -1.57
N LEU A 81 -3.44 5.68 -2.86
CA LEU A 81 -4.41 6.55 -3.51
C LEU A 81 -5.47 5.70 -4.22
N ILE A 82 -6.71 6.19 -4.23
CA ILE A 82 -7.83 5.60 -4.97
C ILE A 82 -8.18 6.61 -6.05
N THR A 83 -7.96 6.25 -7.30
CA THR A 83 -8.26 7.11 -8.45
C THR A 83 -9.74 7.03 -8.80
N TYR A 84 -10.27 8.13 -9.34
CA TYR A 84 -11.62 8.13 -9.89
C TYR A 84 -11.65 7.30 -11.18
N ASP A 85 -12.63 6.40 -11.29
CA ASP A 85 -12.88 5.66 -12.54
C ASP A 85 -13.74 6.54 -13.47
N TYR A 86 -13.13 7.02 -14.55
CA TYR A 86 -13.77 7.85 -15.56
C TYR A 86 -13.94 7.13 -16.90
N THR A 87 -13.85 5.79 -16.92
CA THR A 87 -13.96 5.00 -18.16
C THR A 87 -15.26 5.25 -18.92
N GLU A 88 -16.37 5.53 -18.22
CA GLU A 88 -17.66 5.88 -18.81
C GLU A 88 -17.67 7.22 -19.56
N PHE A 89 -16.65 8.07 -19.36
CA PHE A 89 -16.53 9.39 -20.01
C PHE A 89 -15.49 9.43 -21.12
N ILE A 90 -14.84 8.30 -21.43
CA ILE A 90 -13.88 8.20 -22.52
C ILE A 90 -14.64 7.84 -23.80
N ASP A 91 -14.64 8.75 -24.79
CA ASP A 91 -15.08 8.40 -26.15
C ASP A 91 -13.99 7.56 -26.83
N THR A 92 -14.26 6.28 -27.06
CA THR A 92 -13.33 5.35 -27.69
C THR A 92 -13.30 5.51 -29.22
N ASN A 93 -14.17 6.33 -29.81
CA ASN A 93 -14.19 6.59 -31.25
C ASN A 93 -13.25 7.74 -31.62
N VAL A 94 -11.95 7.55 -31.37
CA VAL A 94 -10.94 8.51 -31.84
C VAL A 94 -10.73 8.31 -33.35
N ASN A 95 -11.19 9.26 -34.16
CA ASN A 95 -10.88 9.30 -35.59
C ASN A 95 -9.41 9.74 -35.77
N VAL A 96 -8.52 8.77 -35.98
CA VAL A 96 -7.08 8.99 -36.17
C VAL A 96 -6.72 9.86 -37.39
N ASN A 97 -7.67 10.19 -38.26
CA ASN A 97 -7.46 11.08 -39.40
C ASN A 97 -7.58 12.58 -39.07
N GLU A 98 -7.98 12.95 -37.85
CA GLU A 98 -8.13 14.35 -37.40
C GLU A 98 -7.04 14.81 -36.41
N MET A 99 -6.06 13.96 -36.07
CA MET A 99 -4.87 14.42 -35.34
C MET A 99 -3.90 15.10 -36.31
N ASP A 100 -4.19 16.38 -36.57
CA ASP A 100 -3.38 17.26 -37.41
C ASP A 100 -1.90 17.24 -37.00
N LEU A 101 -1.05 17.04 -38.02
CA LEU A 101 0.38 17.27 -37.98
C LEU A 101 0.65 18.78 -37.81
N THR A 102 0.78 19.27 -36.59
CA THR A 102 1.46 20.55 -36.27
C THR A 102 1.86 20.45 -34.79
N ILE A 103 3.13 20.45 -34.36
CA ILE A 103 4.32 21.25 -34.69
C ILE A 103 5.56 20.34 -34.66
#